data_AF-A0A377U351-F1
#
_entry.id   AF-A0A377U351-F1
#
_cell.length_a   1.000
_cell.length_b   1.000
_cell.length_c   1.000
_cell.angle_alpha   90.00
_cell.angle_beta   90.00
_cell.angle_gamma   90.00
#
_symmetry.space_group_name_H-M   'P 1'
#
loop_
_entity.id
_entity.type
_entity.pdbx_description
1 polymer ?
#
loop_
_entity_poly.entity_id
_entity_poly.type
_entity_poly.pdbx_seq_one_letter_code
_entity_poly.pdbx_strand_id
1 'polypeptide(L)' 'MQLRFTGSIQRDDTGEVQAVELVVRGRHKEVDSGEWKTGESNSTKVSSVNCYAKLTINGEVLYEVDAINMD' A
#
# COMPACT_ATOMS: atom_id res chain seq x y z
N MET A 1 -3.76 -9.35 9.79
CA MET A 1 -4.85 -8.72 9.00
C MET A 1 -4.34 -8.50 7.59
N GLN A 2 -5.21 -8.54 6.58
CA GLN A 2 -4.84 -8.28 5.18
C GLN A 2 -5.42 -6.93 4.76
N LEU A 3 -4.57 -6.06 4.21
CA LEU A 3 -4.94 -4.75 3.70
C LEU A 3 -4.75 -4.71 2.19
N ARG A 4 -5.57 -3.90 1.52
CA ARG A 4 -5.49 -3.63 0.07
C ARG A 4 -5.43 -2.14 -0.15
N PHE A 5 -4.39 -1.68 -0.82
CA PHE A 5 -4.25 -0.33 -1.33
C PHE A 5 -4.47 -0.35 -2.83
N THR A 6 -5.28 0.57 -3.33
CA THR A 6 -5.63 0.66 -4.75
C THR A 6 -5.29 2.04 -5.28
N GLY A 7 -4.79 2.11 -6.49
CA GLY A 7 -4.52 3.36 -7.19
C GLY A 7 -4.53 3.14 -8.70
N SER A 8 -4.13 4.18 -9.43
CA SER A 8 -3.97 4.10 -10.88
C SER A 8 -2.80 4.97 -11.32
N ILE A 9 -2.09 4.54 -12.36
CA ILE A 9 -1.06 5.32 -13.03
C ILE A 9 -1.58 5.60 -14.44
N GLN A 10 -1.51 6.85 -14.87
CA GLN A 10 -1.82 7.23 -16.24
C GLN A 10 -0.51 7.46 -16.99
N ARG A 11 -0.36 6.85 -18.18
CA ARG A 11 0.81 7.04 -19.02
C ARG A 11 0.72 8.40 -19.72
N ASP A 12 1.80 9.18 -19.66
CA ASP A 12 1.84 10.53 -20.24
C ASP A 12 1.81 10.53 -21.78
N ASP A 13 2.27 9.46 -22.43
CA ASP A 13 2.40 9.35 -23.89
C ASP A 13 1.11 8.93 -24.60
N THR A 14 0.33 8.06 -23.97
CA THR A 14 -0.82 7.37 -24.55
C THR A 14 -2.13 7.70 -23.84
N GLY A 15 -2.06 8.27 -22.63
CA GLY A 15 -3.22 8.49 -21.77
C GLY A 15 -3.81 7.19 -21.21
N GLU A 16 -3.19 6.03 -21.44
CA GLU A 16 -3.64 4.74 -20.91
C GLU A 16 -3.58 4.76 -19.39
N VAL A 17 -4.68 4.36 -18.74
CA VAL A 17 -4.78 4.26 -17.28
C VAL A 17 -4.61 2.81 -16.86
N GLN A 18 -3.61 2.55 -16.02
CA GLN A 18 -3.29 1.24 -15.48
C GLN A 18 -3.68 1.16 -14.01
N ALA A 19 -4.48 0.17 -13.64
CA ALA A 19 -4.85 -0.08 -12.24
C ALA A 19 -3.64 -0.60 -11.46
N VAL A 20 -3.46 -0.13 -10.23
CA VAL A 20 -2.41 -0.56 -9.30
C VAL A 20 -3.05 -1.10 -8.03
N GLU A 21 -2.67 -2.32 -7.65
CA GLU A 21 -3.15 -2.96 -6.42
C GLU A 21 -1.96 -3.46 -5.59
N LEU A 22 -1.88 -3.02 -4.34
CA LEU A 22 -0.92 -3.53 -3.36
C LEU A 22 -1.69 -4.25 -2.25
N VAL A 23 -1.49 -5.56 -2.13
CA VAL A 23 -2.04 -6.37 -1.05
C VAL A 23 -0.93 -6.69 -0.06
N VAL A 24 -1.13 -6.36 1.22
CA VAL A 24 -0.17 -6.65 2.28
C VAL A 24 -0.80 -7.44 3.41
N ARG A 25 0.00 -8.27 4.08
CA ARG A 25 -0.36 -8.91 5.34
C ARG A 25 0.75 -8.67 6.35
N GLY A 26 0.35 -8.23 7.54
CA GLY A 26 1.28 -7.87 8.58
C GLY A 26 0.57 -7.38 9.83
N ARG A 27 1.33 -6.64 10.64
CA ARG A 27 0.84 -5.92 11.82
C ARG A 27 1.34 -4.48 11.78
N HIS A 28 0.48 -3.55 12.20
CA HIS A 28 0.90 -2.19 12.45
C HIS A 28 1.88 -2.18 13.62
N LYS A 29 3.02 -1.54 13.42
CA LYS A 29 4.06 -1.38 14.43
C LYS A 29 3.82 -0.11 15.24
N GLU A 30 3.40 0.95 14.57
CA GLU A 30 3.21 2.27 15.16
C GLU A 30 2.07 3.01 14.47
N VAL A 31 1.33 3.80 15.25
CA VAL A 31 0.33 4.75 14.78
C VAL A 31 0.68 6.10 15.40
N ASP A 32 1.18 7.02 14.58
CA ASP A 32 1.49 8.39 14.96
C ASP A 32 0.39 9.30 14.40
N SER A 33 -0.42 9.83 15.31
CA SER A 33 -1.56 10.68 14.97
C SER A 33 -1.21 12.17 14.97
N GLY A 34 0.08 12.55 15.12
CA GLY A 34 0.50 13.95 15.17
C GLY A 34 -0.20 14.77 16.27
N GLU A 35 -0.25 16.09 16.07
CA GLU A 35 -0.90 17.02 16.99
C GLU A 35 -2.27 17.45 16.46
N TRP A 36 -3.29 17.45 17.32
CA TRP A 36 -4.65 17.78 16.93
C TRP A 36 -4.96 19.24 17.26
N LYS A 37 -5.09 20.07 16.23
CA LYS A 37 -5.42 21.50 16.35
C LYS A 37 -6.76 21.79 15.70
N THR A 38 -7.62 22.53 16.41
CA THR A 38 -8.95 22.89 15.93
C THR A 38 -8.84 23.72 14.65
N GLY A 39 -9.52 23.27 13.59
CA GLY A 39 -9.55 23.98 12.29
C GLY A 39 -8.38 23.69 11.36
N GLU A 40 -7.40 22.87 11.77
CA GLU A 40 -6.28 22.46 10.94
C GLU A 40 -6.43 21.02 10.46
N SER A 41 -5.96 20.73 9.23
CA SER A 41 -5.81 19.36 8.76
C SER A 41 -4.61 18.72 9.41
N ASN A 42 -4.73 17.44 9.76
CA ASN A 42 -3.63 16.65 10.30
C ASN A 42 -3.48 15.34 9.50
N SER A 43 -2.27 14.77 9.52
CA SER A 43 -1.94 13.50 8.88
C SER A 43 -1.61 12.46 9.94
N THR A 44 -2.25 11.29 9.86
CA THR A 44 -1.85 10.12 10.63
C THR A 44 -0.88 9.28 9.83
N LYS A 45 0.28 8.97 10.42
CA LYS A 45 1.26 8.04 9.86
C LYS A 45 1.09 6.68 10.51
N VAL A 46 0.99 5.64 9.70
CA VAL A 46 0.90 4.25 10.17
C VAL A 46 2.08 3.48 9.59
N SER A 47 2.95 2.95 10.45
CA SER A 47 4.03 2.07 10.03
C SER A 47 3.64 0.61 10.25
N SER A 48 3.97 -0.26 9.30
CA SER A 48 3.62 -1.68 9.34
C SER A 48 4.84 -2.56 9.09
N VAL A 49 4.89 -3.71 9.75
CA VAL A 49 5.83 -4.79 9.43
C VAL A 49 5.04 -5.88 8.74
N ASN A 50 5.35 -6.12 7.47
CA ASN A 50 4.62 -7.05 6.61
C ASN A 50 5.39 -8.37 6.47
N CYS A 51 4.67 -9.48 6.57
CA CYS A 51 5.18 -10.81 6.22
C CYS A 51 4.77 -11.23 4.80
N TYR A 52 3.81 -10.53 4.19
CA TYR A 52 3.40 -10.72 2.81
C TYR A 52 3.19 -9.36 2.13
N ALA A 53 3.63 -9.25 0.89
CA ALA A 53 3.32 -8.13 0.01
C ALA A 53 3.24 -8.60 -1.45
N LYS A 54 2.15 -8.23 -2.14
CA LYS A 54 1.99 -8.45 -3.58
C LYS A 54 1.56 -7.17 -4.27
N LEU A 55 2.33 -6.76 -5.26
CA LEU A 55 2.02 -5.65 -6.15
C LEU A 55 1.55 -6.17 -7.51
N THR A 56 0.43 -5.67 -7.96
CA THR A 56 -0.15 -5.97 -9.28
C THR A 56 -0.40 -4.67 -10.03
N ILE A 57 0.02 -4.58 -11.29
CA ILE A 57 -0.29 -3.47 -12.18
C ILE A 57 -0.97 -4.02 -13.42
N ASN A 58 -2.15 -3.50 -13.76
CA ASN A 58 -2.96 -3.95 -14.89
C ASN A 58 -3.20 -5.48 -14.91
N GLY A 59 -3.37 -6.09 -13.73
CA GLY A 59 -3.52 -7.54 -13.58
C GLY A 59 -2.23 -8.36 -13.63
N GLU A 60 -1.08 -7.75 -13.96
CA GLU A 60 0.23 -8.41 -13.96
C GLU A 60 0.90 -8.30 -12.58
N VAL A 61 1.38 -9.42 -12.05
CA VAL A 61 2.12 -9.45 -10.79
C VAL A 61 3.54 -8.96 -11.02
N LEU A 62 3.88 -7.80 -10.48
CA LEU A 62 5.23 -7.24 -10.56
C LEU A 62 6.16 -7.86 -9.52
N TYR A 63 5.66 -8.02 -8.29
CA TYR A 63 6.35 -8.79 -7.27
C TYR A 63 5.35 -9.41 -6.30
N GLU A 64 5.78 -10.53 -5.71
CA GLU A 64 5.13 -11.18 -4.59
C GLU A 64 6.21 -11.66 -3.63
N VAL A 65 6.10 -11.25 -2.38
CA VAL A 65 7.02 -11.61 -1.29
C VAL A 65 6.19 -12.25 -0.19
N ASP A 66 6.51 -13.48 0.17
CA ASP A 66 5.94 -14.20 1.31
C ASP A 66 7.05 -14.73 2.21
N ALA A 67 7.36 -14.00 3.28
CA ALA A 67 8.44 -14.35 4.20
C ALA A 67 8.14 -15.59 5.08
N ILE A 68 6.90 -16.09 5.10
CA ILE A 68 6.52 -17.26 5.91
C ILE A 68 6.62 -18.53 5.07
N ASN A 69 6.30 -18.44 3.78
CA ASN A 69 6.25 -19.59 2.86
C ASN A 69 7.40 -19.59 1.83
N MET A 70 8.42 -18.76 2.01
CA MET A 70 9.67 -18.86 1.25
C MET A 70 10.50 -20.03 1.78
N ASP A 71 10.68 -21.05 0.95
CA ASP A 71 11.74 -22.07 1.10
C ASP A 71 13.07 -21.58 0.49
#